data_AF-A0A7X3WKE3-F1
#
_entry.id   AF-A0A7X3WKE3-F1
#
_cell.length_a   1.000
_cell.length_b   1.000
_cell.length_c   1.000
_cell.angle_alpha   90.00
_cell.angle_beta   90.00
_cell.angle_gamma   90.00
#
_symmetry.space_group_name_H-M   'P 1'
#
loop_
_entity.id
_entity.type
_entity.pdbx_description
1 polymer ?
#
loop_
_entity_poly.entity_id
_entity_poly.type
_entity_poly.pdbx_seq_one_letter_code
_entity_poly.pdbx_strand_id
1 'polypeptide(L)'
;MRVAQRGYIETPSEIGERIYGWQYHNWIVNLIDGRLVLQRNDKRAEFGLLFHTLAETDTHWRRFHILHHHLFLVQYEWDGKIEYEIVDEDQPPLPGTFLDLQCPETIVELLTSKNARQNRNKLLLTLKSIVPRSFVAYIKSFLVKTRKQHTKTLNVKSLYDILVCPKCKGELTFNEQNIHCIACKQRYPIVDGIPRFT
;
A
#
# COMPACT_ATOMS: atom_id res chain seq x y z
N MET A 1 22.41 -4.73 -0.10
CA MET A 1 20.98 -4.92 0.21
C MET A 1 20.15 -4.30 -0.91
N ARG A 2 19.14 -5.00 -1.48
CA ARG A 2 18.35 -4.53 -2.64
C ARG A 2 17.19 -3.59 -2.30
N VAL A 3 16.97 -3.32 -1.02
CA VAL A 3 15.88 -2.48 -0.51
C VAL A 3 16.39 -1.06 -0.28
N ALA A 4 15.56 -0.05 -0.55
CA ALA A 4 15.89 1.35 -0.30
C ALA A 4 16.06 1.63 1.20
N GLN A 5 16.81 2.69 1.55
CA GLN A 5 16.99 3.11 2.94
C GLN A 5 15.68 3.53 3.60
N ARG A 6 14.72 4.04 2.83
CA ARG A 6 13.41 4.46 3.31
C ARG A 6 12.34 3.92 2.39
N GLY A 7 11.17 3.63 2.93
CA GLY A 7 10.04 3.25 2.11
C GLY A 7 8.79 2.92 2.89
N TYR A 8 7.86 2.30 2.19
CA TYR A 8 6.54 1.95 2.67
C TYR A 8 6.15 0.54 2.19
N ILE A 9 5.62 -0.26 3.10
CA ILE A 9 4.99 -1.55 2.84
C ILE A 9 3.51 -1.43 3.19
N GLU A 10 2.65 -1.90 2.30
CA GLU A 10 1.24 -2.09 2.57
C GLU A 10 0.85 -3.51 2.14
N THR A 11 0.27 -4.27 3.06
CA THR A 11 -0.19 -5.63 2.82
C THR A 11 -1.56 -5.80 3.47
N PRO A 12 -2.36 -6.79 3.07
CA PRO A 12 -3.49 -7.18 3.87
C PRO A 12 -3.03 -7.60 5.27
N SER A 13 -3.86 -7.26 6.25
CA SER A 13 -3.75 -7.73 7.63
C SER A 13 -4.26 -9.16 7.75
N GLU A 14 -4.02 -9.80 8.90
CA GLU A 14 -4.59 -11.10 9.21
C GLU A 14 -6.13 -11.13 9.11
N ILE A 15 -6.81 -10.07 9.54
CA ILE A 15 -8.28 -9.96 9.40
C ILE A 15 -8.66 -9.96 7.92
N GLY A 16 -7.94 -9.17 7.10
CA GLY A 16 -8.15 -9.12 5.65
C GLY A 16 -7.94 -10.48 4.99
N GLU A 17 -6.83 -11.14 5.28
CA GLU A 17 -6.50 -12.48 4.77
C GLU A 17 -7.57 -13.50 5.10
N ARG A 18 -8.06 -13.52 6.35
CA ARG A 18 -9.10 -14.46 6.79
C ARG A 18 -10.47 -14.19 6.17
N ILE A 19 -10.81 -12.92 5.93
CA ILE A 19 -12.10 -12.51 5.33
C ILE A 19 -12.12 -12.80 3.83
N TYR A 20 -11.06 -12.47 3.10
CA TYR A 20 -11.02 -12.55 1.64
C TYR A 20 -10.39 -13.84 1.11
N GLY A 21 -9.36 -14.38 1.78
CA GLY A 21 -8.73 -15.65 1.41
C GLY A 21 -8.06 -15.66 0.06
N TRP A 22 -7.18 -14.70 -0.20
CA TRP A 22 -6.43 -14.64 -1.45
C TRP A 22 -5.51 -15.86 -1.60
N GLN A 23 -5.81 -16.73 -2.55
CA GLN A 23 -5.08 -17.99 -2.76
C GLN A 23 -3.58 -17.82 -3.10
N TYR A 24 -3.17 -16.62 -3.52
CA TYR A 24 -1.80 -16.29 -3.88
C TYR A 24 -1.04 -15.57 -2.75
N HIS A 25 -1.68 -15.28 -1.62
CA HIS A 25 -1.02 -14.70 -0.45
C HIS A 25 -0.55 -15.81 0.48
N ASN A 26 0.73 -16.18 0.34
CA ASN A 26 1.34 -17.26 1.13
C ASN A 26 1.72 -16.83 2.57
N TRP A 27 1.54 -15.57 2.92
CA TRP A 27 1.98 -14.99 4.18
C TRP A 27 0.86 -14.17 4.81
N ILE A 28 0.66 -14.35 6.11
CA ILE A 28 -0.04 -13.40 6.96
C ILE A 28 1.02 -12.47 7.54
N VAL A 29 0.76 -11.17 7.46
CA VAL A 29 1.65 -10.12 7.96
C VAL A 29 0.92 -9.33 9.02
N ASN A 30 1.51 -9.24 10.22
CA ASN A 30 1.03 -8.43 11.33
C ASN A 30 2.07 -7.37 11.68
N LEU A 31 1.62 -6.25 12.27
CA LEU A 31 2.48 -5.22 12.83
C LEU A 31 2.28 -5.21 14.34
N ILE A 32 3.26 -5.72 15.08
CA ILE A 32 3.20 -5.84 16.54
C ILE A 32 4.41 -5.12 17.12
N ASP A 33 4.18 -4.18 18.04
CA ASP A 33 5.22 -3.34 18.65
C ASP A 33 6.20 -2.68 17.65
N GLY A 34 5.68 -2.27 16.49
CA GLY A 34 6.47 -1.63 15.43
C GLY A 34 7.35 -2.59 14.61
N ARG A 35 7.21 -3.91 14.82
CA ARG A 35 7.91 -4.97 14.08
C ARG A 35 6.93 -5.71 13.17
N LEU A 36 7.35 -5.99 11.93
CA LEU A 36 6.60 -6.87 11.04
C LEU A 36 6.75 -8.33 11.47
N VAL A 37 5.66 -9.00 11.79
CA VAL A 37 5.64 -10.42 12.08
C VAL A 37 5.02 -11.15 10.89
N LEU A 38 5.78 -12.04 10.28
CA LEU A 38 5.38 -12.82 9.12
C LEU A 38 5.20 -14.29 9.50
N GLN A 39 4.04 -14.84 9.18
CA GLN A 39 3.73 -16.27 9.37
C GLN A 39 3.17 -16.84 8.06
N ARG A 40 3.34 -18.13 7.83
CA ARG A 40 2.73 -18.78 6.65
C ARG A 40 1.21 -18.65 6.72
N ASN A 41 0.61 -18.50 5.54
CA ASN A 41 -0.83 -18.54 5.39
C ASN A 41 -1.25 -19.95 4.96
N ASP A 42 -1.71 -20.74 5.93
CA ASP A 42 -2.23 -22.09 5.73
C ASP A 42 -3.77 -22.12 5.58
N LYS A 43 -4.43 -20.96 5.75
CA LYS A 43 -5.88 -20.89 5.95
C LYS A 43 -6.60 -20.72 4.63
N ARG A 44 -7.61 -21.57 4.42
CA ARG A 44 -8.61 -21.38 3.36
C ARG A 44 -9.73 -20.50 3.92
N ALA A 45 -10.05 -19.39 3.25
CA ALA A 45 -11.23 -18.61 3.63
C ALA A 45 -12.50 -19.31 3.10
N GLU A 46 -13.33 -19.77 4.01
CA GLU A 46 -14.63 -20.40 3.69
C GLU A 46 -15.61 -19.40 3.07
N PHE A 47 -15.49 -18.11 3.44
CA PHE A 47 -16.40 -17.04 3.02
C PHE A 47 -15.79 -16.03 2.04
N GLY A 48 -14.60 -16.31 1.49
CA GLY A 48 -13.86 -15.36 0.65
C GLY A 48 -14.67 -14.80 -0.53
N LEU A 49 -15.37 -15.69 -1.25
CA LEU A 49 -16.20 -15.30 -2.40
C LEU A 49 -17.34 -14.34 -2.02
N LEU A 50 -17.95 -14.52 -0.84
CA LEU A 50 -19.01 -13.64 -0.35
C LEU A 50 -18.46 -12.23 -0.15
N PHE A 51 -17.35 -12.08 0.57
CA PHE A 51 -16.78 -10.78 0.87
C PHE A 51 -16.15 -10.10 -0.36
N HIS A 52 -15.61 -10.86 -1.31
CA HIS A 52 -15.24 -10.33 -2.62
C HIS A 52 -16.44 -9.75 -3.36
N THR A 53 -17.56 -10.49 -3.40
CA THR A 53 -18.80 -10.04 -4.03
C THR A 53 -19.34 -8.78 -3.36
N LEU A 54 -19.34 -8.72 -2.02
CA LEU A 54 -19.75 -7.54 -1.25
C LEU A 54 -18.82 -6.34 -1.51
N ALA A 55 -17.50 -6.55 -1.62
CA ALA A 55 -16.54 -5.48 -1.92
C ALA A 55 -16.78 -4.84 -3.30
N GLU A 56 -17.26 -5.62 -4.25
CA GLU A 56 -17.57 -5.15 -5.60
C GLU A 56 -18.95 -4.48 -5.70
N THR A 57 -19.95 -5.05 -5.04
CA THR A 57 -21.37 -4.72 -5.29
C THR A 57 -22.02 -3.91 -4.19
N ASP A 58 -21.62 -4.09 -2.93
CA ASP A 58 -22.27 -3.46 -1.80
C ASP A 58 -21.57 -2.17 -1.35
N THR A 59 -22.33 -1.08 -1.38
CA THR A 59 -21.81 0.25 -1.04
C THR A 59 -21.53 0.43 0.45
N HIS A 60 -22.25 -0.28 1.32
CA HIS A 60 -22.06 -0.18 2.77
C HIS A 60 -20.79 -0.89 3.20
N TRP A 61 -20.56 -2.10 2.71
CA TRP A 61 -19.34 -2.86 2.91
C TRP A 61 -18.13 -2.13 2.35
N ARG A 62 -18.22 -1.60 1.11
CA ARG A 62 -17.16 -0.77 0.54
C ARG A 62 -16.86 0.46 1.41
N ARG A 63 -17.88 1.13 1.94
CA ARG A 63 -17.71 2.28 2.83
C ARG A 63 -17.08 1.87 4.15
N PHE A 64 -17.51 0.77 4.75
CA PHE A 64 -16.92 0.21 5.96
C PHE A 64 -15.43 -0.08 5.76
N HIS A 65 -15.08 -0.80 4.70
CA HIS A 65 -13.70 -1.10 4.35
C HIS A 65 -12.83 0.16 4.20
N ILE A 66 -13.34 1.20 3.54
CA ILE A 66 -12.63 2.48 3.39
C ILE A 66 -12.44 3.18 4.74
N LEU A 67 -13.49 3.22 5.57
CA LEU A 67 -13.48 3.91 6.86
C LEU A 67 -12.65 3.20 7.93
N HIS A 68 -12.54 1.88 7.82
CA HIS A 68 -11.85 0.99 8.75
C HIS A 68 -10.64 0.31 8.11
N HIS A 69 -10.02 0.93 7.11
CA HIS A 69 -8.89 0.37 6.35
C HIS A 69 -7.74 -0.14 7.22
N HIS A 70 -7.52 0.43 8.41
CA HIS A 70 -6.51 -0.05 9.37
C HIS A 70 -6.80 -1.46 9.89
N LEU A 71 -8.06 -1.90 9.90
CA LEU A 71 -8.42 -3.28 10.24
C LEU A 71 -8.12 -4.25 9.10
N PHE A 72 -8.00 -3.76 7.87
CA PHE A 72 -7.87 -4.60 6.69
C PHE A 72 -6.45 -4.61 6.14
N LEU A 73 -5.69 -3.53 6.30
CA LEU A 73 -4.31 -3.42 5.83
C LEU A 73 -3.34 -3.12 6.97
N VAL A 74 -2.19 -3.79 6.90
CA VAL A 74 -0.98 -3.39 7.61
C VAL A 74 -0.27 -2.33 6.79
N GLN A 75 0.12 -1.23 7.44
CA GLN A 75 0.81 -0.10 6.84
C GLN A 75 2.11 0.13 7.62
N TYR A 76 3.26 -0.04 6.98
CA TYR A 76 4.57 0.01 7.63
C TYR A 76 5.53 0.94 6.87
N GLU A 77 6.01 1.98 7.56
CA GLU A 77 7.05 2.87 7.05
C GLU A 77 8.38 2.55 7.75
N TRP A 78 9.49 2.60 7.01
CA TRP A 78 10.82 2.42 7.59
C TRP A 78 11.79 3.52 7.18
N ASP A 79 12.80 3.74 8.04
CA ASP A 79 14.00 4.50 7.76
C ASP A 79 15.22 3.70 8.26
N GLY A 80 16.22 3.53 7.40
CA GLY A 80 17.36 2.63 7.60
C GLY A 80 17.02 1.17 7.29
N LYS A 81 16.43 0.46 8.26
CA LYS A 81 16.24 -0.99 8.22
C LYS A 81 14.77 -1.37 8.48
N ILE A 82 14.32 -2.43 7.81
CA ILE A 82 13.03 -3.05 8.08
C ILE A 82 13.20 -3.97 9.29
N GLU A 83 12.44 -3.70 10.35
CA GLU A 83 12.35 -4.57 11.52
C GLU A 83 11.27 -5.62 11.30
N TYR A 84 11.69 -6.89 11.18
CA TYR A 84 10.79 -7.99 10.94
C TYR A 84 11.24 -9.28 11.62
N GLU A 85 10.29 -10.19 11.78
CA GLU A 85 10.45 -11.53 12.33
C GLU A 85 9.62 -12.50 11.49
N ILE A 86 10.20 -13.66 11.17
CA ILE A 86 9.49 -14.76 10.51
C ILE A 86 9.25 -15.80 11.58
N VAL A 87 7.99 -16.06 11.90
CA VAL A 87 7.58 -17.04 12.89
C VAL A 87 7.76 -18.44 12.28
N ASP A 88 8.50 -19.28 12.98
CA ASP A 88 8.63 -20.69 12.66
C ASP A 88 7.44 -21.46 13.26
N GLU A 89 6.75 -22.26 12.45
CA GLU A 89 5.59 -23.05 12.90
C GLU A 89 6.00 -24.15 13.89
N ASP A 90 7.25 -24.60 13.82
CA ASP A 90 7.80 -25.66 14.67
C ASP A 90 8.23 -25.15 16.06
N GLN A 91 8.18 -23.84 16.29
CA GLN A 91 8.51 -23.23 17.58
C GLN A 91 7.28 -22.54 18.17
N PRO A 92 7.01 -22.71 19.48
CA PRO A 92 5.92 -21.98 20.12
C PRO A 92 6.18 -20.47 19.97
N PRO A 93 5.15 -19.68 19.56
CA PRO A 93 5.33 -18.26 19.35
C PRO A 93 5.77 -17.58 20.64
N LEU A 94 6.76 -16.69 20.54
CA LEU A 94 7.16 -15.84 21.65
C LEU A 94 5.95 -15.02 22.13
N PRO A 95 5.83 -14.74 23.45
CA PRO A 95 4.78 -13.86 23.95
C PRO A 95 4.84 -12.51 23.23
N GLY A 96 3.72 -12.07 22.65
CA GLY A 96 3.66 -10.81 21.90
C GLY A 96 4.06 -10.91 20.42
N THR A 97 4.30 -12.09 19.86
CA THR A 97 4.54 -12.25 18.40
C THR A 97 3.31 -12.74 17.64
N PHE A 98 2.15 -12.86 18.27
CA PHE A 98 0.91 -13.24 17.61
C PHE A 98 -0.22 -12.26 17.93
N LEU A 99 -1.04 -11.97 16.92
CA LEU A 99 -2.23 -11.14 17.07
C LEU A 99 -3.40 -12.02 17.50
N ASP A 100 -3.72 -12.02 18.80
CA ASP A 100 -4.84 -12.81 19.30
C ASP A 100 -6.19 -12.13 19.03
N LEU A 101 -6.80 -12.50 17.90
CA LEU A 101 -8.13 -12.02 17.50
C LEU A 101 -9.28 -12.54 18.37
N GLN A 102 -9.01 -13.41 19.36
CA GLN A 102 -10.00 -13.88 20.33
C GLN A 102 -9.89 -13.12 21.67
N CYS A 103 -8.82 -12.35 21.88
CA CYS A 103 -8.62 -11.53 23.07
C CYS A 103 -9.43 -10.21 22.96
N PRO A 104 -10.37 -9.93 23.88
CA PRO A 104 -11.16 -8.70 23.85
C PRO A 104 -10.32 -7.42 23.87
N GLU A 105 -9.22 -7.42 24.62
CA GLU A 105 -8.29 -6.30 24.74
C GLU A 105 -7.64 -5.99 23.38
N THR A 106 -7.17 -7.03 22.67
CA THR A 106 -6.64 -6.90 21.31
C THR A 106 -7.68 -6.33 20.34
N ILE A 107 -8.94 -6.78 20.43
CA ILE A 107 -10.02 -6.24 19.60
C ILE A 107 -10.30 -4.77 19.91
N VAL A 108 -10.33 -4.39 21.19
CA VAL A 108 -10.51 -3.00 21.60
C VAL A 108 -9.36 -2.14 21.09
N GLU A 109 -8.13 -2.62 21.20
CA GLU A 109 -6.95 -1.93 20.66
C GLU A 109 -7.05 -1.73 19.15
N LEU A 110 -7.37 -2.78 18.39
CA LEU A 110 -7.56 -2.68 16.93
C LEU A 110 -8.62 -1.65 16.56
N LEU A 111 -9.78 -1.66 17.24
CA LEU A 111 -10.88 -0.73 16.97
C LEU A 111 -10.59 0.72 17.41
N THR A 112 -9.77 0.90 18.44
CA THR A 112 -9.39 2.23 18.96
C THR A 112 -8.14 2.79 18.30
N SER A 113 -7.31 1.95 17.67
CA SER A 113 -6.11 2.29 16.91
C SER A 113 -6.47 3.13 15.67
N LYS A 114 -6.75 4.40 15.93
CA LYS A 114 -6.93 5.40 14.88
C LYS A 114 -5.53 5.68 14.33
N ASN A 115 -5.15 4.99 13.25
CA ASN A 115 -4.01 5.41 12.44
C ASN A 115 -4.15 6.92 12.19
N ALA A 116 -3.28 7.72 12.82
CA ALA A 116 -3.42 9.18 12.96
C ALA A 116 -3.53 9.92 11.62
N ARG A 117 -3.14 9.24 10.52
CA ARG A 117 -3.20 9.73 9.14
C ARG A 117 -4.61 9.72 8.52
N GLN A 118 -5.54 8.90 9.02
CA GLN A 118 -6.86 8.71 8.40
C GLN A 118 -7.89 9.81 8.72
N ASN A 119 -7.67 10.61 9.76
CA ASN A 119 -8.73 11.45 10.30
C ASN A 119 -8.99 12.75 9.50
N ARG A 120 -8.08 13.17 8.61
CA ARG A 120 -8.24 14.45 7.86
C ARG A 120 -9.16 14.36 6.64
N ASN A 121 -9.43 13.16 6.10
CA ASN A 121 -10.13 12.99 4.82
C ASN A 121 -11.40 12.11 4.87
N LYS A 122 -11.87 11.68 6.06
CA LYS A 122 -13.04 10.79 6.20
C LYS A 122 -14.29 11.32 5.47
N LEU A 123 -14.61 12.61 5.62
CA LEU A 123 -15.76 13.23 4.97
C LEU A 123 -15.67 13.19 3.43
N LEU A 124 -14.50 13.50 2.88
CA LEU A 124 -14.24 13.49 1.43
C LEU A 124 -14.31 12.07 0.86
N LEU A 125 -13.82 11.08 1.60
CA LEU A 125 -13.86 9.67 1.21
C LEU A 125 -15.28 9.11 1.24
N THR A 126 -16.10 9.48 2.23
CA THR A 126 -17.51 9.10 2.28
C THR A 126 -18.34 9.70 1.16
N LEU A 127 -18.05 10.95 0.77
CA LEU A 127 -18.72 11.57 -0.38
C LEU A 127 -18.35 10.87 -1.68
N LYS A 128 -17.08 10.51 -1.88
CA LYS A 128 -16.61 9.79 -3.08
C LYS A 128 -17.14 8.36 -3.19
N SER A 129 -17.45 7.69 -2.07
CA SER A 129 -17.99 6.32 -2.10
C SER A 129 -19.48 6.26 -2.49
N ILE A 130 -20.20 7.38 -2.36
CA ILE A 130 -21.64 7.47 -2.69
C ILE A 130 -21.86 7.78 -4.18
N VAL A 131 -20.90 8.42 -4.85
CA VAL A 131 -21.05 8.80 -6.26
C VAL A 131 -20.78 7.58 -7.16
N PRO A 132 -21.73 7.20 -8.05
CA PRO A 132 -21.54 6.11 -9.02
C PRO A 132 -20.32 6.35 -9.92
N ARG A 133 -19.59 5.29 -10.27
CA ARG A 133 -18.38 5.38 -11.13
C ARG A 133 -18.68 6.07 -12.47
N SER A 134 -19.85 5.84 -13.06
CA SER A 134 -20.33 6.48 -14.30
C SER A 134 -20.41 8.01 -14.17
N PHE A 135 -20.94 8.49 -13.05
CA PHE A 135 -21.06 9.91 -12.75
C PHE A 135 -19.68 10.55 -12.50
N VAL A 136 -18.78 9.86 -11.80
CA VAL A 136 -17.39 10.33 -11.62
C VAL A 136 -16.66 10.41 -12.96
N ALA A 137 -16.83 9.44 -13.85
CA ALA A 137 -16.22 9.45 -15.18
C ALA A 137 -16.72 10.64 -16.02
N TYR A 138 -18.03 10.89 -16.00
CA TYR A 138 -18.66 12.03 -16.65
C TYR A 138 -18.14 13.37 -16.11
N ILE A 139 -18.17 13.57 -14.79
CA ILE A 139 -17.69 14.80 -14.14
C ILE A 139 -16.19 15.01 -14.36
N LYS A 140 -15.36 13.94 -14.27
CA LYS A 140 -13.93 14.02 -14.58
C LYS A 140 -13.69 14.44 -16.03
N SER A 141 -14.44 13.88 -16.98
CA SER A 141 -14.31 14.26 -18.40
C SER A 141 -14.64 15.74 -18.62
N PHE A 142 -15.61 16.27 -17.88
CA PHE A 142 -16.04 17.66 -17.96
C PHE A 142 -15.03 18.62 -17.28
N LEU A 143 -14.50 18.24 -16.11
CA LEU A 143 -13.47 18.99 -15.37
C LEU A 143 -12.11 18.98 -16.08
N VAL A 144 -11.74 17.89 -16.77
CA VAL A 144 -10.51 17.81 -17.57
C VAL A 144 -10.62 18.68 -18.82
N LYS A 145 -11.80 18.77 -19.45
CA LYS A 145 -12.04 19.68 -20.58
C LYS A 145 -12.03 21.17 -20.18
N THR A 146 -12.35 21.49 -18.93
CA THR A 146 -12.37 22.87 -18.39
C THR A 146 -11.07 23.29 -17.72
N ARG A 147 -10.21 22.36 -17.30
CA ARG A 147 -8.83 22.64 -16.82
C ARG A 147 -7.86 22.83 -17.98
N LYS A 148 -7.95 23.96 -18.69
CA LYS A 148 -6.87 24.39 -19.59
C LYS A 148 -5.79 25.23 -18.91
N GLN A 149 -6.00 25.75 -17.71
CA GLN A 149 -5.02 26.60 -17.01
C GLN A 149 -5.22 26.46 -15.49
N HIS A 150 -4.13 26.58 -14.71
CA HIS A 150 -4.08 26.54 -13.25
C HIS A 150 -4.12 25.17 -12.54
N THR A 151 -3.02 24.41 -12.63
CA THR A 151 -2.56 23.60 -11.49
C THR A 151 -1.58 24.42 -10.66
N LYS A 152 -2.03 24.86 -9.47
CA LYS A 152 -1.14 25.30 -8.40
C LYS A 152 -0.09 24.21 -8.18
N THR A 153 1.18 24.55 -8.39
CA THR A 153 2.34 23.71 -8.13
C THR A 153 2.43 23.47 -6.62
N LEU A 154 1.88 22.33 -6.18
CA LEU A 154 2.43 21.67 -5.01
C LEU A 154 3.90 21.39 -5.34
N ASN A 155 4.81 21.68 -4.41
CA ASN A 155 6.24 21.39 -4.51
C ASN A 155 6.46 19.86 -4.43
N VAL A 156 5.92 19.16 -5.42
CA VAL A 156 6.10 17.73 -5.64
C VAL A 156 7.42 17.65 -6.39
N LYS A 157 8.44 17.08 -5.74
CA LYS A 157 9.67 16.69 -6.43
C LYS A 157 9.27 15.96 -7.71
N SER A 158 9.82 16.41 -8.82
CA SER A 158 9.59 15.82 -10.12
C SER A 158 9.94 14.32 -10.04
N LEU A 159 9.24 13.46 -10.77
CA LEU A 159 9.57 12.02 -10.81
C LEU A 159 11.06 11.82 -11.19
N TYR A 160 11.61 12.74 -11.99
CA TYR A 160 13.02 12.77 -12.37
C TYR A 160 13.97 12.99 -11.19
N ASP A 161 13.56 13.71 -10.14
CA ASP A 161 14.40 14.03 -8.97
C ASP A 161 14.66 12.82 -8.06
N ILE A 162 13.91 11.74 -8.26
CA ILE A 162 13.99 10.50 -7.48
C ILE A 162 14.73 9.39 -8.23
N LEU A 163 14.97 9.56 -9.54
CA LEU A 163 15.60 8.55 -10.37
C LEU A 163 17.11 8.51 -10.12
N VAL A 164 17.61 7.30 -9.85
CA VAL A 164 19.04 7.02 -9.67
C VAL A 164 19.44 5.83 -10.53
N CYS A 165 20.73 5.71 -10.84
CA CYS A 165 21.21 4.56 -11.59
C CYS A 165 20.92 3.25 -10.82
N PRO A 166 20.24 2.26 -11.41
CA PRO A 166 19.95 0.98 -10.75
C PRO A 166 21.23 0.20 -10.39
N LYS A 167 22.30 0.35 -11.19
CA LYS A 167 23.58 -0.36 -11.07
C LYS A 167 24.44 0.19 -9.94
N CYS A 168 24.60 1.51 -9.84
CA CYS A 168 25.54 2.14 -8.91
C CYS A 168 24.92 3.16 -7.95
N LYS A 169 23.61 3.44 -8.06
CA LYS A 169 22.89 4.46 -7.29
C LYS A 169 23.37 5.91 -7.48
N GLY A 170 24.26 6.13 -8.46
CA GLY A 170 24.75 7.46 -8.83
C GLY A 170 23.74 8.31 -9.59
N GLU A 171 24.07 9.58 -9.70
CA GLU A 171 23.27 10.62 -10.36
C GLU A 171 23.12 10.38 -11.87
N LEU A 172 21.98 10.83 -12.41
CA LEU A 172 21.55 10.63 -13.79
C LEU A 172 21.37 11.97 -14.50
N THR A 173 21.83 12.04 -15.75
CA THR A 173 21.58 13.15 -16.68
C THR A 173 20.61 12.72 -17.77
N PHE A 174 19.64 13.58 -18.09
CA PHE A 174 18.54 13.27 -18.99
C PHE A 174 18.70 13.97 -20.34
N ASN A 175 18.57 13.20 -21.43
CA ASN A 175 18.40 13.69 -22.79
C ASN A 175 17.03 13.22 -23.33
N GLU A 176 16.59 13.74 -24.48
CA GLU A 176 15.26 13.42 -25.04
C GLU A 176 14.98 11.93 -25.21
N GLN A 177 16.01 11.14 -25.55
CA GLN A 177 15.86 9.72 -25.89
C GLN A 177 16.56 8.78 -24.89
N ASN A 178 17.42 9.30 -24.01
CA ASN A 178 18.30 8.49 -23.19
C ASN A 178 18.64 9.15 -21.85
N ILE A 179 18.93 8.30 -20.87
CA ILE A 179 19.38 8.69 -19.54
C ILE A 179 20.78 8.14 -19.34
N HIS A 180 21.69 8.98 -18.88
CA HIS A 180 23.09 8.62 -18.70
C HIS A 180 23.46 8.71 -17.23
N CYS A 181 24.14 7.69 -16.70
CA CYS A 181 24.72 7.78 -15.37
C CYS A 181 26.11 8.42 -15.41
N ILE A 182 26.32 9.44 -14.60
CA ILE A 182 27.62 10.16 -14.52
C ILE A 182 28.71 9.23 -13.98
N ALA A 183 28.38 8.39 -13.01
CA ALA A 183 29.33 7.54 -12.28
C ALA A 183 29.72 6.26 -13.05
N CYS A 184 28.75 5.42 -13.44
CA CYS A 184 29.06 4.14 -14.10
C CYS A 184 29.00 4.18 -15.64
N LYS A 185 28.70 5.35 -16.23
CA LYS A 185 28.59 5.59 -17.67
C LYS A 185 27.55 4.75 -18.40
N GLN A 186 26.67 4.05 -17.68
CA GLN A 186 25.56 3.31 -18.27
C GLN A 186 24.57 4.26 -18.94
N ARG A 187 24.02 3.83 -20.07
CA ARG A 187 23.00 4.53 -20.83
C ARG A 187 21.72 3.71 -20.83
N TYR A 188 20.59 4.35 -20.50
CA TYR A 188 19.27 3.76 -20.43
C TYR A 188 18.36 4.45 -21.45
N PRO A 189 17.73 3.73 -22.38
CA PRO A 189 16.84 4.35 -23.35
C PRO A 189 15.51 4.77 -22.72
N ILE A 190 14.90 5.81 -23.26
CA ILE A 190 13.53 6.23 -22.95
C ILE A 190 12.64 5.76 -24.10
N VAL A 191 11.71 4.85 -23.82
CA VAL A 191 10.79 4.29 -24.81
C VAL A 191 9.37 4.65 -24.38
N ASP A 192 8.61 5.33 -25.24
CA ASP A 192 7.26 5.82 -24.97
C ASP A 192 7.17 6.72 -23.71
N GLY A 193 8.20 7.53 -23.48
CA GLY A 193 8.31 8.38 -22.28
C GLY A 193 8.66 7.63 -21.00
N ILE A 194 8.95 6.31 -21.07
CA ILE A 194 9.29 5.47 -19.92
C ILE A 194 10.78 5.10 -19.94
N PRO A 195 11.55 5.48 -18.91
CA PRO A 195 12.93 5.02 -18.70
C PRO A 195 13.04 3.49 -18.63
N ARG A 196 13.89 2.89 -19.46
CA ARG A 196 14.20 1.45 -19.42
C ARG A 196 15.51 1.20 -18.70
N PHE A 197 15.42 0.85 -17.42
CA PHE A 197 16.55 0.52 -16.56
C PHE A 197 17.01 -0.94 -16.72
N THR A 198 17.27 -1.35 -17.96
CA THR A 198 17.84 -2.65 -18.33
C THR A 198 19.35 -2.60 -18.45
#